data_AF-A0A2P5MJJ9-F1
#
_entry.id   AF-A0A2P5MJJ9-F1
#
_cell.length_a   1.000
_cell.length_b   1.000
_cell.length_c   1.000
_cell.angle_alpha   90.00
_cell.angle_beta   90.00
_cell.angle_gamma   90.00
#
_symmetry.space_group_name_H-M   'P 1'
#
loop_
_entity.id
_entity.type
_entity.pdbx_description
1 polymer ?
#
loop_
_entity_poly.entity_id
_entity_poly.type
_entity_poly.pdbx_seq_one_letter_code
_entity_poly.pdbx_strand_id
1 'polypeptide(L)'
;MALIDLFLARAVKRGQLTVRHFDGTEKRFGTPEAGWPNVTIRFTDKGAAGSIIRDPALGAGEAYMNGRLVVDEGVVLDLVALMTMNDLWEGGTNTLQPSRATRALESVTHRIGRINMARAAKRNVAHHYDLNDRLYDLFLDADRQ
;
A
#
# COMPACT_ATOMS: atom_id res chain seq x y z
N MET A 1 -19.58 -6.94 0.96
CA MET A 1 -18.44 -5.99 0.90
C MET A 1 -17.23 -6.70 1.49
N ALA A 2 -16.11 -6.68 0.77
CA ALA A 2 -14.87 -7.26 1.29
C ALA A 2 -14.27 -6.33 2.37
N LEU A 3 -13.50 -6.89 3.30
CA LEU A 3 -12.83 -6.09 4.36
C LEU A 3 -11.91 -5.02 3.79
N ILE A 4 -11.27 -5.31 2.65
CA ILE A 4 -10.42 -4.34 1.94
C ILE A 4 -11.22 -3.11 1.48
N ASP A 5 -12.48 -3.28 1.08
CA ASP A 5 -13.33 -2.18 0.61
C ASP A 5 -13.62 -1.20 1.75
N LEU A 6 -13.85 -1.72 2.96
CA LEU A 6 -14.09 -0.90 4.15
C LEU A 6 -12.83 -0.12 4.53
N PHE A 7 -11.66 -0.76 4.43
CA PHE A 7 -10.37 -0.10 4.65
C PHE A 7 -10.14 1.01 3.62
N LEU A 8 -10.29 0.72 2.33
CA LEU A 8 -10.06 1.67 1.23
C LEU A 8 -11.08 2.82 1.23
N ALA A 9 -12.34 2.55 1.57
CA ALA A 9 -13.35 3.59 1.72
C ALA A 9 -13.01 4.57 2.85
N ARG A 10 -12.28 4.13 3.88
CA ARG A 10 -11.80 4.99 4.96
C ARG A 10 -10.51 5.71 4.59
N ALA A 11 -9.60 5.03 3.89
CA ALA A 11 -8.29 5.54 3.52
C ALA A 11 -8.35 6.55 2.37
N VAL A 12 -9.19 6.35 1.35
CA VAL A 12 -9.22 7.21 0.15
C VAL A 12 -10.45 8.12 0.19
N LYS A 13 -10.22 9.43 0.41
CA LYS A 13 -11.25 10.47 0.46
C LYS A 13 -11.14 11.46 -0.69
N ARG A 14 -9.92 11.90 -1.01
CA ARG A 14 -9.60 12.81 -2.11
C ARG A 14 -8.87 12.05 -3.21
N GLY A 15 -9.10 12.43 -4.46
CA GLY A 15 -8.72 11.61 -5.62
C GLY A 15 -9.64 10.39 -5.78
N GLN A 16 -9.32 9.54 -6.77
CA GLN A 16 -10.14 8.36 -7.07
C GLN A 16 -9.30 7.09 -7.15
N LEU A 17 -9.70 6.09 -6.37
CA LEU A 17 -9.21 4.72 -6.53
C LEU A 17 -10.33 3.84 -7.05
N THR A 18 -10.13 3.25 -8.22
CA THR A 18 -10.98 2.18 -8.74
C THR A 18 -10.30 0.83 -8.47
N VAL A 19 -11.05 -0.13 -7.92
CA VAL A 19 -10.57 -1.47 -7.61
C VAL A 19 -11.42 -2.48 -8.37
N ARG A 20 -10.78 -3.24 -9.25
CA ARG A 20 -11.34 -4.42 -9.90
C ARG A 20 -10.94 -5.66 -9.10
N HIS A 21 -11.90 -6.30 -8.44
CA HIS A 21 -11.66 -7.53 -7.69
C HIS A 21 -11.51 -8.73 -8.64
N PHE A 22 -10.91 -9.80 -8.11
CA PHE A 22 -10.69 -11.05 -8.86
C PHE A 22 -11.98 -11.72 -9.36
N ASP A 23 -13.11 -11.43 -8.71
CA ASP A 23 -14.44 -11.95 -9.06
C ASP A 23 -15.15 -11.10 -10.13
N GLY A 24 -14.46 -10.09 -10.66
CA GLY A 24 -14.99 -9.17 -11.67
C GLY A 24 -15.77 -8.00 -11.08
N THR A 25 -15.96 -7.93 -9.76
CA THR A 25 -16.64 -6.77 -9.15
C THR A 25 -15.75 -5.53 -9.19
N GLU A 26 -16.33 -4.38 -9.48
CA GLU A 26 -15.63 -3.08 -9.46
C GLU A 26 -16.17 -2.20 -8.32
N LYS A 27 -15.26 -1.54 -7.61
CA LYS A 27 -15.56 -0.56 -6.56
C LYS A 27 -14.75 0.70 -6.77
N ARG A 28 -15.33 1.85 -6.42
CA ARG A 28 -14.67 3.16 -6.50
C ARG A 28 -14.67 3.81 -5.13
N PHE A 29 -13.55 4.42 -4.79
CA PHE A 29 -13.31 5.08 -3.51
C PHE A 29 -12.77 6.50 -3.73
N GLY A 30 -13.12 7.40 -2.82
CA GLY A 30 -12.79 8.82 -2.93
C GLY A 30 -13.64 9.60 -3.92
N THR A 31 -13.36 10.90 -4.00
CA THR A 31 -13.98 11.84 -4.93
C THR A 31 -12.90 12.44 -5.83
N PRO A 32 -13.07 12.42 -7.17
CA PRO A 32 -12.13 13.07 -8.09
C PRO A 32 -11.90 14.53 -7.70
N GLU A 33 -10.64 14.93 -7.66
CA GLU A 33 -10.23 16.28 -7.28
C GLU A 33 -9.03 16.71 -8.13
N ALA A 34 -8.99 17.99 -8.55
CA ALA A 34 -7.89 18.51 -9.33
C ALA A 34 -6.57 18.45 -8.54
N GLY A 35 -5.49 17.99 -9.19
CA GLY A 35 -4.19 17.78 -8.55
C GLY A 35 -4.08 16.49 -7.72
N TRP A 36 -5.11 15.64 -7.71
CA TRP A 36 -5.08 14.33 -7.07
C TRP A 36 -5.00 13.21 -8.11
N PRO A 37 -4.27 12.10 -7.82
CA PRO A 37 -4.22 10.97 -8.73
C PRO A 37 -5.58 10.28 -8.90
N ASN A 38 -5.80 9.72 -10.09
CA ASN A 38 -6.88 8.79 -10.38
C ASN A 38 -6.25 7.47 -10.85
N VAL A 39 -6.48 6.39 -10.12
CA VAL A 39 -5.79 5.11 -10.33
C VAL A 39 -6.78 3.97 -10.36
N THR A 40 -6.59 3.05 -11.30
CA THR A 40 -7.33 1.77 -11.33
C THR A 40 -6.39 0.63 -11.01
N ILE A 41 -6.69 -0.11 -9.95
CA ILE A 41 -5.99 -1.34 -9.59
C ILE A 41 -6.86 -2.56 -9.80
N ARG A 42 -6.23 -3.72 -9.98
CA ARG A 42 -6.91 -5.00 -10.09
C ARG A 42 -6.25 -6.06 -9.22
N PHE A 43 -7.07 -6.79 -8.48
CA PHE A 43 -6.66 -8.02 -7.79
C PHE A 43 -6.82 -9.19 -8.75
N THR A 44 -5.73 -9.94 -8.99
CA THR A 44 -5.74 -11.05 -9.96
C THR A 44 -6.17 -12.37 -9.35
N ASP A 45 -6.20 -12.47 -8.01
CA ASP A 45 -6.67 -13.67 -7.29
C ASP A 45 -7.44 -13.35 -5.99
N LYS A 46 -8.14 -14.36 -5.47
CA LYS A 46 -9.00 -14.27 -4.28
C LYS A 46 -8.26 -13.91 -3.00
N GLY A 47 -6.98 -14.25 -2.89
CA GLY A 47 -6.18 -14.05 -1.70
C GLY A 47 -5.50 -12.68 -1.63
N ALA A 48 -5.42 -11.93 -2.73
CA ALA A 48 -4.60 -10.72 -2.81
C ALA A 48 -5.04 -9.64 -1.82
N ALA A 49 -6.35 -9.34 -1.81
CA ALA A 49 -6.94 -8.42 -0.84
C ALA A 49 -6.74 -8.91 0.61
N GLY A 50 -6.84 -10.22 0.85
CA GLY A 50 -6.67 -10.80 2.17
C GLY A 50 -5.24 -10.72 2.70
N SER A 51 -4.23 -10.88 1.83
CA SER A 51 -2.82 -10.70 2.24
C SER A 51 -2.52 -9.26 2.62
N ILE A 52 -3.09 -8.28 1.92
CA ILE A 52 -2.93 -6.85 2.25
C ILE A 52 -3.55 -6.53 3.61
N ILE A 53 -4.75 -7.04 3.90
CA ILE A 53 -5.37 -6.82 5.22
C ILE A 53 -4.58 -7.49 6.35
N ARG A 54 -3.98 -8.65 6.11
CA ARG A 54 -3.22 -9.39 7.13
C ARG A 54 -1.89 -8.72 7.47
N ASP A 55 -1.23 -8.15 6.48
CA ASP A 55 0.01 -7.37 6.67
C ASP A 55 -0.07 -6.07 5.86
N PRO A 56 -0.71 -5.02 6.38
CA PRO A 56 -0.83 -3.75 5.66
C PRO A 56 0.51 -3.05 5.40
N ALA A 57 1.56 -3.39 6.17
CA ALA A 57 2.87 -2.76 6.05
C ALA A 57 3.63 -3.24 4.80
N LEU A 58 3.46 -4.51 4.40
CA LEU A 58 4.19 -5.10 3.27
C LEU A 58 3.28 -5.69 2.19
N GLY A 59 2.08 -6.13 2.55
CA GLY A 59 1.24 -6.98 1.72
C GLY A 59 0.82 -6.34 0.39
N ALA A 60 0.71 -5.01 0.32
CA ALA A 60 0.41 -4.33 -0.94
C ALA A 60 1.61 -4.37 -1.90
N GLY A 61 2.82 -4.11 -1.39
CA GLY A 61 4.06 -4.19 -2.16
C GLY A 61 4.35 -5.63 -2.60
N GLU A 62 4.18 -6.60 -1.71
CA GLU A 62 4.31 -8.02 -2.05
C GLU A 62 3.27 -8.47 -3.08
N ALA A 63 2.01 -8.01 -2.95
CA ALA A 63 0.99 -8.33 -3.93
C ALA A 63 1.33 -7.73 -5.30
N TYR A 64 1.86 -6.51 -5.35
CA TYR A 64 2.30 -5.88 -6.59
C TYR A 64 3.47 -6.63 -7.24
N MET A 65 4.53 -6.88 -6.46
CA MET A 65 5.72 -7.62 -6.89
C MET A 65 5.39 -9.02 -7.43
N ASN A 66 4.40 -9.68 -6.83
CA ASN A 66 3.97 -11.02 -7.24
C ASN A 66 2.89 -11.01 -8.35
N GLY A 67 2.53 -9.87 -8.92
CA GLY A 67 1.48 -9.75 -9.96
C GLY A 67 0.06 -10.03 -9.46
N ARG A 68 -0.14 -10.00 -8.14
CA ARG A 68 -1.42 -10.22 -7.45
C ARG A 68 -2.24 -8.93 -7.30
N LEU A 69 -1.55 -7.79 -7.31
CA LEU A 69 -2.09 -6.45 -7.48
C LEU A 69 -1.47 -5.86 -8.76
N VAL A 70 -2.30 -5.41 -9.68
CA VAL A 70 -1.86 -4.78 -10.94
C VAL A 70 -2.45 -3.38 -11.02
N VAL A 71 -1.70 -2.43 -11.57
CA VAL A 71 -2.22 -1.10 -11.92
C VAL A 71 -2.64 -1.13 -13.38
N ASP A 72 -3.94 -1.07 -13.64
CA ASP A 72 -4.51 -1.08 -15.00
C ASP A 72 -4.49 0.32 -15.62
N GLU A 73 -4.71 1.37 -14.82
CA GLU A 73 -4.72 2.77 -15.26
C GLU A 73 -3.94 3.64 -14.25
N GLY A 74 -2.98 4.42 -14.76
CA GLY A 74 -1.96 5.10 -13.96
C GLY A 74 -0.66 4.29 -13.83
N VAL A 75 0.26 4.77 -12.99
CA VAL A 75 1.48 4.04 -12.61
C VAL A 75 1.47 3.70 -11.11
N VAL A 76 2.33 2.77 -10.69
CA VAL A 76 2.43 2.40 -9.27
C VAL A 76 2.75 3.59 -8.36
N LEU A 77 3.48 4.58 -8.87
CA LEU A 77 3.75 5.82 -8.14
C LEU A 77 2.48 6.62 -7.86
N ASP A 78 1.51 6.63 -8.78
CA ASP A 78 0.22 7.29 -8.57
C ASP A 78 -0.58 6.63 -7.45
N LEU A 79 -0.51 5.29 -7.36
CA LEU A 79 -1.14 4.54 -6.27
C LEU A 79 -0.51 4.92 -4.92
N VAL A 80 0.83 4.95 -4.86
CA VAL A 80 1.56 5.35 -3.65
C VAL A 80 1.22 6.79 -3.28
N ALA A 81 1.27 7.71 -4.25
CA ALA A 81 0.93 9.12 -4.05
C ALA A 81 -0.51 9.30 -3.57
N LEU A 82 -1.48 8.60 -4.16
CA LEU A 82 -2.89 8.68 -3.75
C LEU A 82 -3.06 8.25 -2.29
N MET A 83 -2.41 7.16 -1.89
CA MET A 83 -2.50 6.66 -0.51
C MET A 83 -1.80 7.59 0.48
N THR A 84 -0.57 8.05 0.18
CA THR A 84 0.19 8.93 1.09
C THR A 84 -0.41 10.33 1.18
N MET A 85 -0.96 10.86 0.09
CA MET A 85 -1.62 12.17 0.12
C MET A 85 -2.91 12.15 0.95
N ASN A 86 -3.64 11.03 0.96
CA ASN A 86 -4.79 10.86 1.85
C ASN A 86 -4.40 10.58 3.31
N ASP A 87 -3.16 10.15 3.56
CA ASP A 87 -2.61 9.87 4.89
C ASP A 87 -1.86 11.08 5.50
N LEU A 88 -1.70 12.18 4.73
CA LEU A 88 -0.94 13.36 5.16
C LEU A 88 -1.39 13.84 6.55
N TRP A 89 -0.45 13.73 7.47
CA TRP A 89 -0.40 14.04 8.90
C TRP A 89 -0.97 15.41 9.37
N GLU A 90 -1.68 16.17 8.55
CA GLU A 90 -2.08 17.57 8.78
C GLU A 90 -3.60 17.81 8.82
N GLY A 91 -4.37 16.82 9.24
CA GLY A 91 -5.75 17.06 9.68
C GLY A 91 -5.81 17.57 11.11
N GLY A 92 -5.35 18.80 11.37
CA GLY A 92 -5.50 19.53 12.65
C GLY A 92 -6.96 19.81 13.05
N THR A 93 -7.90 18.97 12.62
CA THR A 93 -9.31 19.01 13.00
C THR A 93 -9.67 17.67 13.62
N ASN A 94 -9.60 17.69 14.95
CA ASN A 94 -10.05 16.69 15.90
C ASN A 94 -11.50 16.23 15.63
N THR A 95 -11.74 15.38 14.63
CA THR A 95 -13.04 14.71 14.41
C THR A 95 -13.02 13.22 14.71
N LEU A 96 -11.85 12.70 15.10
CA LEU A 96 -11.71 11.38 15.67
C LEU A 96 -10.68 11.47 16.80
N GLN A 97 -11.09 11.88 18.00
CA GLN A 97 -10.29 11.57 19.18
C GLN A 97 -10.10 10.04 19.20
N PRO A 98 -8.88 9.53 19.00
CA PRO A 98 -8.65 8.10 19.09
C PRO A 98 -8.83 7.76 20.58
N SER A 99 -9.82 6.94 20.91
CA SER A 99 -9.95 6.44 22.28
C SER A 99 -8.64 5.75 22.67
N ARG A 100 -8.27 5.78 23.96
CA ARG A 100 -7.01 5.18 24.46
C ARG A 100 -6.78 3.73 23.97
N ALA A 101 -7.85 3.02 23.63
CA ALA A 101 -7.83 1.68 23.04
C ALA A 101 -7.24 1.63 21.62
N THR A 102 -7.50 2.62 20.77
CA THR A 102 -6.97 2.68 19.38
C THR A 102 -5.46 2.93 19.36
N ARG A 103 -4.96 3.84 20.21
CA ARG A 103 -3.50 4.05 20.40
C ARG A 103 -2.81 2.84 20.99
N ALA A 104 -3.47 2.13 21.91
CA ALA A 104 -2.95 0.88 22.45
C ALA A 104 -2.87 -0.19 21.35
N LEU A 105 -3.90 -0.31 20.51
CA LEU A 105 -3.93 -1.25 19.39
C LEU A 105 -2.85 -0.95 18.35
N GLU A 106 -2.65 0.31 17.98
CA GLU A 106 -1.56 0.77 17.09
C GLU A 106 -0.17 0.47 17.67
N SER A 107 0.03 0.71 18.97
CA SER A 107 1.32 0.40 19.60
C SER A 107 1.59 -1.11 19.67
N VAL A 108 0.54 -1.92 19.84
CA VAL A 108 0.62 -3.39 19.87
C VAL A 108 0.86 -3.94 18.47
N THR A 109 0.14 -3.46 17.45
CA THR A 109 0.34 -3.89 16.05
C THR A 109 1.73 -3.48 15.55
N HIS A 110 2.21 -2.28 15.90
CA HIS A 110 3.56 -1.83 15.57
C HIS A 110 4.63 -2.71 16.24
N ARG A 111 4.42 -3.12 17.49
CA ARG A 111 5.36 -3.95 18.25
C ARG A 111 5.37 -5.41 17.77
N ILE A 112 4.21 -5.95 17.43
CA ILE A 112 4.07 -7.29 16.82
C ILE A 112 4.66 -7.29 15.40
N GLY A 113 4.44 -6.23 14.62
CA GLY A 113 5.03 -6.01 13.30
C GLY A 113 6.56 -6.04 13.34
N ARG A 114 7.20 -5.36 14.30
CA ARG A 114 8.66 -5.40 14.46
C ARG A 114 9.21 -6.79 14.77
N ILE A 115 8.51 -7.59 15.59
CA ILE A 115 8.95 -8.94 15.98
C ILE A 115 8.81 -9.90 14.79
N ASN A 116 7.73 -9.79 14.03
CA ASN A 116 7.52 -10.59 12.82
C ASN A 116 8.46 -10.17 11.68
N MET A 117 8.71 -8.87 11.49
CA MET A 117 9.71 -8.36 10.55
C MET A 117 11.11 -8.87 10.90
N ALA A 118 11.53 -8.89 12.17
CA ALA A 118 12.85 -9.40 12.55
C ALA A 118 13.03 -10.90 12.23
N ARG A 119 11.98 -11.72 12.48
CA ARG A 119 12.01 -13.17 12.14
C ARG A 119 11.88 -13.43 10.63
N ALA A 120 11.09 -12.64 9.92
CA ALA A 120 10.91 -12.74 8.47
C ALA A 120 12.14 -12.22 7.71
N ALA A 121 12.68 -11.06 8.11
CA ALA A 121 13.93 -10.51 7.59
C ALA A 121 15.07 -11.52 7.74
N LYS A 122 15.23 -12.17 8.90
CA LYS A 122 16.26 -13.20 9.09
C LYS A 122 16.14 -14.41 8.14
N ARG A 123 14.91 -14.76 7.71
CA ARG A 123 14.67 -15.84 6.74
C ARG A 123 14.79 -15.38 5.28
N ASN A 124 14.45 -14.12 5.00
CA ASN A 124 14.53 -13.52 3.66
C ASN A 124 15.95 -13.01 3.32
N VAL A 125 16.79 -12.74 4.33
CA VAL A 125 18.20 -12.31 4.19
C VAL A 125 19.04 -13.36 3.45
N ALA A 126 18.63 -14.63 3.38
CA ALA A 126 19.28 -15.65 2.56
C ALA A 126 19.19 -15.39 1.04
N HIS A 127 18.36 -14.44 0.60
CA HIS A 127 18.26 -13.97 -0.77
C HIS A 127 18.85 -12.55 -0.89
N HIS A 128 20.13 -12.37 -0.57
CA HIS A 128 20.83 -11.18 -1.01
C HIS A 128 20.80 -11.18 -2.55
N TYR A 129 20.04 -10.26 -3.13
CA TYR A 129 20.24 -9.92 -4.52
C TYR A 129 21.67 -9.36 -4.60
N ASP A 130 22.54 -10.00 -5.36
CA ASP A 130 23.85 -9.44 -5.69
C ASP A 130 23.62 -8.25 -6.64
N LEU A 131 23.21 -7.12 -6.05
CA LEU A 131 23.15 -5.84 -6.72
C LEU A 131 24.59 -5.38 -6.90
N ASN A 132 25.11 -5.55 -8.11
CA ASN A 132 26.45 -5.09 -8.45
C ASN A 132 26.40 -3.72 -9.14
N ASP A 133 27.54 -3.05 -9.18
CA ASP A 133 27.74 -1.74 -9.79
C ASP A 133 27.18 -1.62 -11.22
N ARG A 134 27.18 -2.71 -11.99
CA ARG A 134 26.67 -2.72 -13.37
C ARG A 134 25.19 -2.41 -13.44
N LEU A 135 24.41 -2.75 -12.40
CA LEU A 135 22.99 -2.41 -12.34
C LEU A 135 22.80 -0.90 -12.19
N TYR A 136 23.60 -0.25 -11.35
CA TYR A 136 23.53 1.18 -11.08
C TYR A 136 23.95 2.00 -12.30
N ASP A 137 24.96 1.54 -13.03
CA ASP A 137 25.42 2.18 -14.28
C ASP A 137 24.34 2.22 -15.39
N LEU A 138 23.24 1.44 -15.27
CA LEU A 138 22.14 1.46 -16.24
C LEU A 138 21.16 2.62 -16.06
N PHE A 139 21.08 3.24 -14.88
CA PHE A 139 20.06 4.24 -14.59
C PHE A 139 20.54 5.46 -13.80
N LEU A 140 21.74 5.44 -13.23
CA LEU A 140 22.34 6.63 -12.63
C LEU A 140 23.08 7.47 -13.66
N ASP A 141 23.26 8.75 -13.36
CA ASP A 141 24.10 9.63 -14.16
C ASP A 141 25.61 9.35 -13.98
N ALA A 142 26.46 10.12 -14.67
CA ALA A 142 27.92 9.95 -14.64
C ALA A 142 28.53 10.12 -13.25
N ASP A 143 27.87 10.88 -12.37
CA ASP A 143 28.29 11.13 -10.98
C ASP A 143 27.68 10.12 -10.00
N ARG A 144 26.91 9.15 -10.49
CA ARG A 144 26.16 8.14 -9.73
C ARG A 144 25.12 8.74 -8.76
N GLN A 145 24.34 9.73 -9.20
CA GLN A 145 23.23 10.35 -8.44
C GLN A 145 21.85 9.90 -8.93
#